data_AF-L7JX23-F1
#
_entry.id   AF-L7JX23-F1
#
_cell.length_a   1.000
_cell.length_b   1.000
_cell.length_c   1.000
_cell.angle_alpha   90.00
_cell.angle_beta   90.00
_cell.angle_gamma   90.00
#
_symmetry.space_group_name_H-M   'P 1'
#
loop_
_entity.id
_entity.type
_entity.pdbx_description
1 polymer ?
#
loop_
_entity_poly.entity_id
_entity_poly.type
_entity_poly.pdbx_seq_one_letter_code
_entity_poly.pdbx_strand_id
1 'polypeptide(L)'
;MTFHPDYKTLDLTQTVESSSEEHRIYLVRNAIYKRNPPHLNKSIIIEYFCYGFERLKRRCFKPQRKRMRKNKHRAQKNYTYNIYRNNKVIFRTMPYLMTDDEDQVLEWVHMFKNAAQEACWTEDAKKQYILELTSNTSQPTLKRQACSDDMLKVLLSNVFPSYRRGEIVKKLLTTKQKDFCYIEDYINEIKHLTSKLWISRGGGVEPDEKTLDEYFKIGLDMDTLVYLEMNGLYGIKEISRNLIDLERIITDEIRSHC
;
A
#
# COMPACT_ATOMS: atom_id res chain seq x y z
N MET A 1 17.70 -19.52 -45.54
CA MET A 1 17.74 -18.09 -45.91
C MET A 1 17.26 -17.30 -44.71
N THR A 2 18.21 -16.82 -43.91
CA THR A 2 17.96 -16.00 -42.71
C THR A 2 18.11 -14.54 -43.12
N PHE A 3 17.01 -13.78 -43.02
CA PHE A 3 17.01 -12.32 -43.21
C PHE A 3 17.61 -11.66 -41.97
N HIS A 4 18.78 -11.05 -42.10
CA HIS A 4 19.28 -10.06 -41.14
C HIS A 4 18.98 -8.67 -41.72
N PRO A 5 18.23 -7.80 -41.02
CA PRO A 5 18.13 -6.41 -41.44
C PRO A 5 19.43 -5.69 -41.03
N ASP A 6 20.09 -5.09 -42.03
CA ASP A 6 21.23 -4.19 -41.85
C ASP A 6 20.81 -2.97 -41.02
N TYR A 7 21.33 -2.88 -39.79
CA TYR A 7 21.32 -1.62 -39.06
C TYR A 7 22.40 -0.72 -39.64
N LYS A 8 21.99 0.15 -40.59
CA LYS A 8 22.78 1.33 -40.95
C LYS A 8 23.07 2.13 -39.68
N THR A 9 24.35 2.25 -39.36
CA THR A 9 24.90 3.32 -38.52
C THR A 9 24.45 4.65 -39.09
N LEU A 10 23.50 5.29 -38.41
CA LEU A 10 23.05 6.64 -38.72
C LEU A 10 24.08 7.63 -38.15
N ASP A 11 24.61 8.45 -39.04
CA ASP A 11 25.61 9.48 -38.81
C ASP A 11 25.26 10.40 -37.63
N LEU A 12 26.22 10.49 -36.71
CA LEU A 12 26.37 11.57 -35.75
C LEU A 12 26.72 12.85 -36.49
N THR A 13 25.72 13.60 -36.95
CA THR A 13 25.76 15.09 -37.02
C THR A 13 24.48 15.61 -37.68
N GLN A 14 23.41 15.72 -36.91
CA GLN A 14 22.41 16.77 -37.15
C GLN A 14 22.00 17.37 -35.81
N THR A 15 22.58 18.55 -35.56
CA THR A 15 22.10 19.54 -34.60
C THR A 15 20.67 19.92 -34.93
N VAL A 16 19.74 19.35 -34.19
CA VAL A 16 18.42 19.94 -33.97
C VAL A 16 18.38 20.27 -32.49
N GLU A 17 18.07 21.53 -32.17
CA GLU A 17 17.75 22.00 -30.84
C GLU A 17 16.58 21.17 -30.30
N SER A 18 16.87 19.98 -29.78
CA SER A 18 15.90 19.20 -29.05
C SER A 18 15.64 19.98 -27.77
N SER A 19 14.37 20.26 -27.52
CA SER A 19 13.95 20.92 -26.29
C SER A 19 14.63 20.22 -25.10
N SER A 20 15.01 20.95 -24.05
CA SER A 20 15.70 20.33 -22.89
C SER A 20 14.96 19.12 -22.32
N GLU A 21 13.67 18.99 -22.63
CA GLU A 21 12.78 17.88 -22.35
C GLU A 21 13.09 16.63 -23.18
N GLU A 22 13.23 16.72 -24.50
CA GLU A 22 13.59 15.57 -25.35
C GLU A 22 14.96 14.98 -25.01
N HIS A 23 15.92 15.84 -24.66
CA HIS A 23 17.24 15.40 -24.21
C HIS A 23 17.16 14.69 -22.84
N ARG A 24 16.36 15.21 -21.90
CA ARG A 24 16.13 14.56 -20.59
C ARG A 24 15.41 13.22 -20.73
N ILE A 25 14.40 13.14 -21.59
CA ILE A 25 13.70 11.91 -21.93
C ILE A 25 14.68 10.88 -22.50
N TYR A 26 15.57 11.30 -23.39
CA TYR A 26 16.61 10.45 -23.96
C TYR A 26 17.60 9.91 -22.91
N LEU A 27 18.02 10.73 -21.93
CA LEU A 27 18.93 10.31 -20.86
C LEU A 27 18.30 9.26 -19.94
N VAL A 28 17.06 9.49 -19.49
CA VAL A 28 16.30 8.52 -18.67
C VAL A 28 16.09 7.22 -19.45
N ARG A 29 15.72 7.31 -20.74
CA ARG A 29 15.63 6.13 -21.62
C ARG A 29 16.93 5.34 -21.66
N ASN A 30 18.05 6.01 -21.88
CA ASN A 30 19.36 5.37 -21.98
C ASN A 30 19.80 4.69 -20.69
N ALA A 31 19.50 5.28 -19.54
CA ALA A 31 19.92 4.73 -18.26
C ALA A 31 19.04 3.53 -17.83
N ILE A 32 17.73 3.55 -18.17
CA ILE A 32 16.86 2.37 -18.13
C ILE A 32 17.39 1.26 -19.05
N TYR A 33 17.78 1.57 -20.30
CA TYR A 33 18.30 0.58 -21.26
C TYR A 33 19.66 0.00 -20.88
N LYS A 34 20.52 0.75 -20.19
CA LYS A 34 21.81 0.24 -19.70
C LYS A 34 21.66 -0.76 -18.56
N ARG A 35 20.55 -0.70 -17.81
CA ARG A 35 20.31 -1.55 -16.65
C ARG A 35 19.36 -2.72 -16.91
N ASN A 36 18.53 -2.67 -17.96
CA ASN A 36 17.63 -3.76 -18.37
C ASN A 36 17.72 -4.06 -19.89
N PRO A 37 17.97 -5.32 -20.33
CA PRO A 37 18.14 -5.69 -21.74
C PRO A 37 16.90 -5.45 -22.63
N PRO A 38 17.04 -5.53 -23.98
CA PRO A 38 16.23 -4.82 -24.98
C PRO A 38 14.79 -5.33 -25.22
N HIS A 39 14.25 -6.17 -24.34
CA HIS A 39 12.92 -6.79 -24.49
C HIS A 39 11.77 -5.94 -23.92
N LEU A 40 12.04 -4.74 -23.38
CA LEU A 40 10.99 -3.78 -23.04
C LEU A 40 10.22 -3.38 -24.31
N ASN A 41 8.89 -3.49 -24.28
CA ASN A 41 8.02 -2.78 -25.20
C ASN A 41 7.78 -1.37 -24.64
N LYS A 42 8.20 -0.37 -25.40
CA LYS A 42 8.79 0.90 -24.89
C LYS A 42 7.82 2.08 -24.83
N SER A 43 6.52 1.94 -25.11
CA SER A 43 5.63 3.12 -25.14
C SER A 43 5.03 3.44 -23.78
N ILE A 44 4.52 2.46 -23.02
CA ILE A 44 3.73 2.75 -21.81
C ILE A 44 4.60 3.27 -20.68
N ILE A 45 5.66 2.57 -20.25
CA ILE A 45 6.53 3.03 -19.15
C ILE A 45 7.22 4.37 -19.47
N ILE A 46 7.44 4.68 -20.76
CA ILE A 46 8.11 5.93 -21.15
C ILE A 46 7.09 7.06 -21.31
N GLU A 47 5.91 6.85 -21.89
CA GLU A 47 4.85 7.88 -21.97
C GLU A 47 4.29 8.22 -20.59
N TYR A 48 4.12 7.22 -19.72
CA TYR A 48 3.67 7.38 -18.32
C TYR A 48 4.64 8.18 -17.45
N PHE A 49 5.93 8.25 -17.82
CA PHE A 49 6.92 8.96 -17.01
C PHE A 49 7.38 10.28 -17.67
N CYS A 50 7.41 10.36 -19.00
CA CYS A 50 7.82 11.56 -19.72
C CYS A 50 6.72 12.64 -19.73
N TYR A 51 5.44 12.27 -19.93
CA TYR A 51 4.34 13.25 -19.93
C TYR A 51 3.82 13.59 -18.52
N GLY A 52 4.08 12.74 -17.52
CA GLY A 52 3.74 12.99 -16.12
C GLY A 52 4.57 14.07 -15.45
N PHE A 53 5.79 14.24 -15.94
CA PHE A 53 6.84 15.11 -15.41
C PHE A 53 6.44 16.60 -15.36
N GLU A 54 5.87 17.13 -16.44
CA GLU A 54 5.41 18.54 -16.51
C GLU A 54 4.22 18.81 -15.58
N ARG A 55 3.36 17.80 -15.34
CA ARG A 55 2.19 17.93 -14.45
C ARG A 55 2.51 17.72 -12.98
N LEU A 56 3.48 16.85 -12.66
CA LEU A 56 3.98 16.65 -11.29
C LEU A 56 4.76 17.87 -10.80
N LYS A 57 5.57 18.54 -11.65
CA LYS A 57 6.22 19.81 -11.32
C LYS A 57 5.24 20.93 -10.95
N ARG A 58 4.07 20.98 -11.60
CA ARG A 58 3.04 22.01 -11.36
C ARG A 58 2.16 21.73 -10.14
N ARG A 59 2.18 20.52 -9.59
CA ARG A 59 1.40 20.15 -8.41
C ARG A 59 2.32 20.11 -7.19
N CYS A 60 2.43 21.24 -6.48
CA CYS A 60 2.79 21.19 -5.07
C CYS A 60 1.71 20.36 -4.36
N PHE A 61 1.97 19.07 -4.15
CA PHE A 61 1.17 18.23 -3.28
C PHE A 61 1.26 18.80 -1.87
N LYS A 62 0.31 19.66 -1.52
CA LYS A 62 0.10 20.05 -0.13
C LYS A 62 -0.39 18.79 0.57
N PRO A 63 0.35 18.23 1.54
CA PRO A 63 -0.15 17.08 2.30
C PRO A 63 -1.51 17.49 2.88
N GLN A 64 -2.56 16.72 2.57
CA GLN A 64 -3.86 16.93 3.20
C GLN A 64 -3.70 16.62 4.68
N ARG A 65 -3.41 17.65 5.48
CA ARG A 65 -3.51 17.57 6.94
C ARG A 65 -4.99 17.35 7.27
N LYS A 66 -5.39 16.08 7.42
CA LYS A 66 -6.67 15.73 8.05
C LYS A 66 -6.70 16.41 9.43
N ARG A 67 -7.59 17.40 9.60
CA ARG A 67 -7.80 18.04 10.89
C ARG A 67 -8.41 17.01 11.84
N MET A 68 -7.60 16.47 12.75
CA MET A 68 -8.15 15.71 13.88
C MET A 68 -9.11 16.64 14.65
N ARG A 69 -10.39 16.28 14.67
CA ARG A 69 -11.36 16.92 15.57
C ARG A 69 -10.93 16.62 17.00
N LYS A 70 -10.59 17.67 17.76
CA LYS A 70 -10.36 17.57 19.21
C LYS A 70 -11.69 17.27 19.88
N ASN A 71 -11.97 16.00 20.15
CA ASN A 71 -13.07 15.62 21.04
C ASN A 71 -12.67 15.93 22.49
N LYS A 72 -13.58 16.55 23.23
CA LYS A 72 -13.40 16.89 24.65
C LYS A 72 -13.29 15.59 25.46
N HIS A 73 -12.16 15.42 26.13
CA HIS A 73 -11.83 14.22 26.90
C HIS A 73 -12.72 14.07 28.14
N ARG A 74 -13.42 12.92 28.26
CA ARG A 74 -13.57 12.26 29.55
C ARG A 74 -12.26 11.52 29.83
N ALA A 75 -11.87 11.37 31.10
CA ALA A 75 -10.69 10.58 31.48
C ALA A 75 -10.88 9.13 31.01
N GLN A 76 -10.32 8.81 29.85
CA GLN A 76 -10.37 7.49 29.24
C GLN A 76 -9.10 6.74 29.58
N LYS A 77 -9.24 5.45 29.90
CA LYS A 77 -8.14 4.60 30.33
C LYS A 77 -7.28 4.26 29.11
N ASN A 78 -6.05 4.77 29.07
CA ASN A 78 -5.01 4.26 28.18
C ASN A 78 -4.19 3.22 28.94
N TYR A 79 -3.63 2.24 28.24
CA TYR A 79 -2.77 1.23 28.87
C TYR A 79 -1.30 1.48 28.53
N THR A 80 -0.46 1.66 29.54
CA THR A 80 0.99 1.87 29.35
C THR A 80 1.74 0.59 29.69
N TYR A 81 2.66 0.20 28.83
CA TYR A 81 3.45 -1.02 28.96
C TYR A 81 4.93 -0.77 28.63
N ASN A 82 5.77 -1.65 29.16
CA ASN A 82 7.21 -1.58 29.03
C ASN A 82 7.70 -2.65 28.07
N ILE A 83 8.52 -2.25 27.11
CA ILE A 83 9.25 -3.16 26.23
C ILE A 83 10.73 -3.08 26.60
N TYR A 84 11.35 -4.23 26.79
CA TYR A 84 12.79 -4.33 27.02
C TYR A 84 13.50 -4.62 25.69
N ARG A 85 14.29 -3.66 25.20
CA ARG A 85 15.15 -3.84 24.02
C ARG A 85 16.55 -3.31 24.32
N ASN A 86 17.58 -4.10 24.03
CA ASN A 86 18.99 -3.71 24.16
C ASN A 86 19.32 -3.06 25.53
N ASN A 87 18.89 -3.69 26.62
CA ASN A 87 19.03 -3.19 28.00
C ASN A 87 18.40 -1.80 28.27
N LYS A 88 17.47 -1.35 27.43
CA LYS A 88 16.67 -0.14 27.64
C LYS A 88 15.20 -0.49 27.83
N VAL A 89 14.55 0.22 28.75
CA VAL A 89 13.10 0.17 28.95
C VAL A 89 12.46 1.23 28.06
N ILE A 90 11.60 0.79 27.14
CA ILE A 90 10.82 1.67 26.27
C ILE A 90 9.38 1.67 26.76
N PHE A 91 8.89 2.84 27.14
CA PHE A 91 7.49 3.04 27.51
C PHE A 91 6.65 3.23 26.25
N ARG A 92 5.61 2.40 26.10
CA ARG A 92 4.62 2.50 25.03
C ARG A 92 3.22 2.59 25.63
N THR A 93 2.30 3.18 24.88
CA THR A 93 0.92 3.35 25.32
C THR A 93 -0.03 2.86 24.25
N MET A 94 -0.94 1.96 24.63
CA MET A 94 -2.08 1.56 23.84
C MET A 94 -3.24 2.53 24.12
N PRO A 95 -3.71 3.29 23.12
CA PRO A 95 -4.80 4.23 23.30
C PRO A 95 -6.14 3.52 23.44
N TYR A 96 -7.08 4.16 24.13
CA TYR A 96 -8.49 3.77 24.11
C TYR A 96 -9.10 3.98 22.71
N LEU A 97 -9.97 3.06 22.27
CA LEU A 97 -10.70 3.17 21.01
C LEU A 97 -11.81 4.23 21.10
N MET A 98 -11.53 5.41 20.55
CA MET A 98 -12.37 6.61 20.72
C MET A 98 -13.63 6.64 19.85
N THR A 99 -13.63 5.91 18.74
CA THR A 99 -14.64 6.02 17.70
C THR A 99 -14.94 4.66 17.10
N ASP A 100 -16.11 4.56 16.45
CA ASP A 100 -16.50 3.40 15.64
C ASP A 100 -16.21 3.66 14.14
N ASP A 101 -15.32 4.61 13.82
CA ASP A 101 -14.91 4.90 12.45
C ASP A 101 -14.11 3.75 11.84
N GLU A 102 -14.41 3.41 10.58
CA GLU A 102 -13.90 2.20 9.93
C GLU A 102 -12.38 2.06 9.96
N ASP A 103 -11.70 3.13 9.56
CA ASP A 103 -10.25 3.11 9.41
C ASP A 103 -9.58 3.16 10.78
N GLN A 104 -10.16 3.88 11.75
CA GLN A 104 -9.64 3.94 13.13
C GLN A 104 -9.79 2.63 13.88
N VAL A 105 -10.91 1.92 13.70
CA VAL A 105 -11.10 0.62 14.36
C VAL A 105 -10.11 -0.40 13.79
N LEU A 106 -9.93 -0.43 12.47
CA LEU A 106 -8.96 -1.32 11.83
C LEU A 106 -7.53 -1.02 12.30
N GLU A 107 -7.12 0.26 12.28
CA GLU A 107 -5.81 0.70 12.78
C GLU A 107 -5.61 0.33 14.25
N TRP A 108 -6.62 0.56 15.08
CA TRP A 108 -6.57 0.23 16.50
C TRP A 108 -6.40 -1.28 16.74
N VAL A 109 -7.10 -2.13 15.99
CA VAL A 109 -6.95 -3.60 16.09
C VAL A 109 -5.52 -4.02 15.72
N HIS A 110 -4.93 -3.45 14.67
CA HIS A 110 -3.53 -3.72 14.32
C HIS A 110 -2.57 -3.26 15.43
N MET A 111 -2.77 -2.05 15.95
CA MET A 111 -1.97 -1.54 17.08
C MET A 111 -2.09 -2.45 18.30
N PHE A 112 -3.30 -2.94 18.60
CA PHE A 112 -3.55 -3.83 19.73
C PHE A 112 -2.80 -5.15 19.58
N LYS A 113 -2.86 -5.79 18.40
CA LYS A 113 -2.15 -7.05 18.13
C LYS A 113 -0.64 -6.88 18.30
N ASN A 114 -0.09 -5.79 17.76
CA ASN A 114 1.33 -5.49 17.90
C ASN A 114 1.72 -5.25 19.37
N ALA A 115 0.93 -4.45 20.09
CA ALA A 115 1.17 -4.19 21.52
C ALA A 115 1.11 -5.48 22.35
N ALA A 116 0.13 -6.34 22.08
CA ALA A 116 -0.03 -7.62 22.77
C ALA A 116 1.15 -8.57 22.53
N GLN A 117 1.70 -8.57 21.31
CA GLN A 117 2.88 -9.36 20.96
C GLN A 117 4.15 -8.78 21.61
N GLU A 118 4.38 -7.47 21.48
CA GLU A 118 5.55 -6.79 22.03
C GLU A 118 5.61 -6.86 23.56
N ALA A 119 4.46 -6.80 24.22
CA ALA A 119 4.34 -6.90 25.67
C ALA A 119 4.11 -8.32 26.18
N CYS A 120 4.04 -9.31 25.28
CA CYS A 120 3.79 -10.73 25.59
C CYS A 120 2.58 -10.94 26.50
N TRP A 121 1.45 -10.30 26.20
CA TRP A 121 0.23 -10.45 27.00
C TRP A 121 -0.32 -11.88 26.91
N THR A 122 -0.80 -12.41 28.04
CA THR A 122 -1.56 -13.66 28.09
C THR A 122 -2.95 -13.47 27.45
N GLU A 123 -3.61 -14.56 27.06
CA GLU A 123 -4.97 -14.47 26.50
C GLU A 123 -5.96 -13.77 27.45
N ASP A 124 -5.90 -14.08 28.75
CA ASP A 124 -6.76 -13.41 29.74
C ASP A 124 -6.50 -11.91 29.82
N ALA A 125 -5.22 -11.50 29.81
CA ALA A 125 -4.84 -10.09 29.81
C ALA A 125 -5.31 -9.39 28.53
N LYS A 126 -5.16 -10.03 27.36
CA LYS A 126 -5.67 -9.49 26.09
C LYS A 126 -7.18 -9.27 26.16
N LYS A 127 -7.95 -10.26 26.61
CA LYS A 127 -9.41 -10.14 26.74
C LYS A 127 -9.80 -9.01 27.69
N GLN A 128 -9.13 -8.89 28.83
CA GLN A 128 -9.36 -7.81 29.79
C GLN A 128 -9.07 -6.44 29.17
N TYR A 129 -7.92 -6.27 28.52
CA TYR A 129 -7.54 -4.99 27.89
C TYR A 129 -8.45 -4.62 26.73
N ILE A 130 -8.94 -5.58 25.95
CA ILE A 130 -9.96 -5.29 24.92
C ILE A 130 -11.21 -4.69 25.57
N LEU A 131 -11.70 -5.25 26.68
CA LEU A 131 -12.89 -4.70 27.35
C LEU A 131 -12.64 -3.32 27.95
N GLU A 132 -11.46 -3.08 28.51
CA GLU A 132 -11.10 -1.81 29.15
C GLU A 132 -10.81 -0.68 28.15
N LEU A 133 -10.27 -1.02 26.98
CA LEU A 133 -9.85 -0.08 25.94
C LEU A 133 -10.91 0.12 24.85
N THR A 134 -12.10 -0.47 24.99
CA THR A 134 -13.21 -0.30 24.04
C THR A 134 -14.46 0.27 24.71
N SER A 135 -15.40 0.76 23.90
CA SER A 135 -16.65 1.35 24.37
C SER A 135 -17.53 0.37 25.14
N ASN A 136 -18.15 0.86 26.21
CA ASN A 136 -19.07 0.08 27.05
C ASN A 136 -20.25 -0.50 26.25
N THR A 137 -20.62 0.13 25.14
CA THR A 137 -21.69 -0.35 24.22
C THR A 137 -21.30 -1.66 23.53
N SER A 138 -20.02 -1.86 23.24
CA SER A 138 -19.48 -3.05 22.57
C SER A 138 -19.27 -4.23 23.52
N GLN A 139 -19.03 -3.94 24.81
CA GLN A 139 -18.63 -4.94 25.81
C GLN A 139 -19.58 -6.15 25.96
N PRO A 140 -20.93 -6.02 25.95
CA PRO A 140 -21.82 -7.17 26.12
C PRO A 140 -21.63 -8.25 25.05
N THR A 141 -21.39 -7.83 23.80
CA THR A 141 -21.16 -8.73 22.66
C THR A 141 -19.77 -9.36 22.72
N LEU A 142 -18.77 -8.59 23.15
CA LEU A 142 -17.38 -9.03 23.27
C LEU A 142 -17.18 -10.03 24.42
N LYS A 143 -17.85 -9.84 25.57
CA LYS A 143 -17.74 -10.75 26.72
C LYS A 143 -18.19 -12.18 26.42
N ARG A 144 -19.01 -12.38 25.38
CA ARG A 144 -19.50 -13.70 24.95
C ARG A 144 -18.47 -14.50 24.15
N GLN A 145 -17.37 -13.88 23.73
CA GLN A 145 -16.39 -14.53 22.87
C GLN A 145 -15.38 -15.37 23.66
N ALA A 146 -14.97 -16.49 23.06
CA ALA A 146 -14.10 -17.47 23.69
C ALA A 146 -12.67 -16.95 23.87
N CYS A 147 -12.09 -16.32 22.84
CA CYS A 147 -10.70 -15.83 22.84
C CYS A 147 -10.61 -14.36 22.43
N SER A 148 -9.43 -13.75 22.61
CA SER A 148 -9.18 -12.35 22.27
C SER A 148 -9.33 -12.09 20.76
N ASP A 149 -8.91 -13.02 19.91
CA ASP A 149 -9.06 -12.91 18.45
C ASP A 149 -10.53 -12.85 18.02
N ASP A 150 -11.41 -13.61 18.65
CA ASP A 150 -12.85 -13.58 18.35
C ASP A 150 -13.47 -12.25 18.79
N MET A 151 -13.01 -11.66 19.90
CA MET A 151 -13.42 -10.30 20.31
C MET A 151 -13.01 -9.26 19.27
N LEU A 152 -11.78 -9.33 18.76
CA LEU A 152 -11.30 -8.42 17.71
C LEU A 152 -12.07 -8.62 16.39
N LYS A 153 -12.39 -9.86 16.01
CA LYS A 153 -13.24 -10.14 14.84
C LYS A 153 -14.63 -9.55 15.00
N VAL A 154 -15.24 -9.67 16.19
CA VAL A 154 -16.57 -9.08 16.45
C VAL A 154 -16.52 -7.56 16.31
N LEU A 155 -15.51 -6.90 16.88
CA LEU A 155 -15.31 -5.45 16.69
C LEU A 155 -15.26 -5.07 15.20
N LEU A 156 -14.46 -5.80 14.42
CA LEU A 156 -14.31 -5.53 13.00
C LEU A 156 -15.58 -5.84 12.20
N SER A 157 -16.31 -6.89 12.56
CA SER A 157 -17.55 -7.29 11.86
C SER A 157 -18.70 -6.29 12.04
N ASN A 158 -18.73 -5.57 13.17
CA ASN A 158 -19.71 -4.51 13.41
C ASN A 158 -19.50 -3.31 12.46
N VAL A 159 -18.25 -3.09 12.07
CA VAL A 159 -17.80 -1.95 11.28
C VAL A 159 -17.75 -2.29 9.78
N PHE A 160 -17.45 -3.55 9.45
CA PHE A 160 -17.45 -4.11 8.10
C PHE A 160 -18.50 -5.22 7.95
N PRO A 161 -19.79 -4.87 7.98
CA PRO A 161 -20.85 -5.86 7.94
C PRO A 161 -20.93 -6.54 6.57
N SER A 162 -21.39 -7.79 6.58
CA SER A 162 -21.42 -8.66 5.40
C SER A 162 -22.20 -8.09 4.21
N TYR A 163 -23.23 -7.28 4.44
CA TYR A 163 -24.04 -6.68 3.37
C TYR A 163 -23.26 -5.66 2.52
N ARG A 164 -22.17 -5.07 3.03
CA ARG A 164 -21.34 -4.11 2.26
C ARG A 164 -20.30 -4.80 1.36
N ARG A 165 -20.25 -6.13 1.37
CA ARG A 165 -19.32 -6.91 0.54
C ARG A 165 -19.39 -6.53 -0.94
N GLY A 166 -20.60 -6.35 -1.48
CA GLY A 166 -20.79 -5.97 -2.88
C GLY A 166 -20.17 -4.61 -3.22
N GLU A 167 -20.30 -3.64 -2.31
CA GLU A 167 -19.70 -2.30 -2.45
C GLU A 167 -18.17 -2.38 -2.49
N ILE A 168 -17.58 -3.19 -1.60
CA ILE A 168 -16.12 -3.37 -1.50
C ILE A 168 -15.57 -4.06 -2.75
N VAL A 169 -16.22 -5.14 -3.22
CA VAL A 169 -15.81 -5.86 -4.44
C VAL A 169 -15.89 -4.93 -5.65
N LYS A 170 -16.99 -4.16 -5.79
CA LYS A 170 -17.12 -3.18 -6.87
C LYS A 170 -15.98 -2.17 -6.83
N LYS A 171 -15.66 -1.64 -5.65
CA LYS A 171 -14.55 -0.70 -5.48
C LYS A 171 -13.20 -1.32 -5.87
N LEU A 172 -12.90 -2.53 -5.42
CA LEU A 172 -11.69 -3.28 -5.78
C LEU A 172 -11.54 -3.44 -7.30
N LEU A 173 -12.59 -3.91 -7.98
CA LEU A 173 -12.56 -4.11 -9.44
C LEU A 173 -12.35 -2.80 -10.23
N THR A 174 -12.82 -1.69 -9.69
CA THR A 174 -12.63 -0.35 -10.27
C THR A 174 -11.35 0.37 -9.83
N THR A 175 -10.63 -0.14 -8.84
CA THR A 175 -9.39 0.48 -8.35
C THR A 175 -8.25 0.08 -9.27
N LYS A 176 -7.84 1.02 -10.13
CA LYS A 176 -6.71 0.86 -11.06
C LYS A 176 -5.48 1.58 -10.55
N GLN A 177 -4.29 1.10 -10.91
CA GLN A 177 -3.06 1.85 -10.75
C GLN A 177 -3.15 3.09 -11.64
N LYS A 178 -3.17 4.26 -11.01
CA LYS A 178 -3.41 5.54 -11.68
C LYS A 178 -2.13 6.11 -12.24
N ASP A 179 -2.29 6.78 -13.38
CA ASP A 179 -1.24 7.57 -13.99
C ASP A 179 -0.63 8.53 -12.98
N PHE A 180 0.70 8.45 -12.86
CA PHE A 180 1.50 9.35 -12.04
C PHE A 180 1.26 9.24 -10.52
N CYS A 181 0.74 8.10 -10.05
CA CYS A 181 0.72 7.72 -8.64
C CYS A 181 1.78 6.64 -8.37
N TYR A 182 2.44 6.72 -7.21
CA TYR A 182 3.40 5.71 -6.78
C TYR A 182 2.74 4.35 -6.64
N ILE A 183 3.46 3.30 -7.04
CA ILE A 183 2.97 1.92 -6.92
C ILE A 183 2.66 1.56 -5.47
N GLU A 184 3.42 2.11 -4.52
CA GLU A 184 3.23 1.87 -3.09
C GLU A 184 1.85 2.38 -2.60
N ASP A 185 1.42 3.55 -3.08
CA ASP A 185 0.09 4.09 -2.75
C ASP A 185 -1.02 3.18 -3.26
N TYR A 186 -0.87 2.68 -4.50
CA TYR A 186 -1.81 1.73 -5.09
C TYR A 186 -1.85 0.41 -4.32
N ILE A 187 -0.68 -0.16 -3.99
CA ILE A 187 -0.58 -1.39 -3.19
C ILE A 187 -1.25 -1.21 -1.82
N ASN A 188 -1.05 -0.07 -1.18
CA ASN A 188 -1.66 0.24 0.11
C ASN A 188 -3.19 0.33 0.01
N GLU A 189 -3.71 0.95 -1.05
CA GLU A 189 -5.15 1.01 -1.31
C GLU A 189 -5.74 -0.39 -1.53
N ILE A 190 -5.09 -1.23 -2.35
CA ILE A 190 -5.52 -2.61 -2.58
C ILE A 190 -5.51 -3.42 -1.28
N LYS A 191 -4.39 -3.41 -0.53
CA LYS A 191 -4.28 -4.10 0.77
C LYS A 191 -5.38 -3.70 1.74
N HIS A 192 -5.68 -2.40 1.80
CA HIS A 192 -6.72 -1.88 2.66
C HIS A 192 -8.10 -2.39 2.25
N LEU A 193 -8.44 -2.35 0.96
CA LEU A 193 -9.72 -2.83 0.45
C LEU A 193 -9.89 -4.35 0.56
N THR A 194 -8.84 -5.13 0.30
CA THR A 194 -8.87 -6.60 0.45
C THR A 194 -8.99 -7.01 1.91
N SER A 195 -8.40 -6.25 2.84
CA SER A 195 -8.59 -6.46 4.28
C SER A 195 -10.05 -6.24 4.68
N LYS A 196 -10.68 -5.14 4.23
CA LYS A 196 -12.12 -4.89 4.44
C LYS A 196 -12.98 -6.02 3.87
N LEU A 197 -12.67 -6.49 2.67
CA LEU A 197 -13.37 -7.62 2.04
C LEU A 197 -13.24 -8.90 2.87
N TRP A 198 -12.02 -9.21 3.32
CA TRP A 198 -11.74 -10.41 4.11
C TRP A 198 -12.49 -10.42 5.44
N ILE A 199 -12.47 -9.29 6.15
CA ILE A 199 -13.24 -9.11 7.38
C ILE A 199 -14.74 -9.31 7.11
N SER A 200 -15.28 -8.71 6.05
CA SER A 200 -16.70 -8.86 5.68
C SER A 200 -17.11 -10.31 5.35
N ARG A 201 -16.12 -11.19 5.09
CA ARG A 201 -16.29 -12.64 4.88
C ARG A 201 -16.23 -13.46 6.17
N GLY A 202 -16.04 -12.81 7.31
CA GLY A 202 -15.79 -13.48 8.59
C GLY A 202 -14.33 -13.92 8.76
N GLY A 203 -13.44 -13.40 7.91
CA GLY A 203 -12.01 -13.63 8.01
C GLY A 203 -11.36 -12.92 9.19
N GLY A 204 -10.03 -13.05 9.27
CA GLY A 204 -9.20 -12.30 10.22
C GLY A 204 -8.92 -10.87 9.75
N VAL A 205 -7.88 -10.27 10.33
CA VAL A 205 -7.44 -8.91 9.98
C VAL A 205 -6.68 -8.91 8.66
N GLU A 206 -5.85 -9.93 8.43
CA GLU A 206 -5.02 -10.04 7.24
C GLU A 206 -5.71 -10.88 6.16
N PRO A 207 -5.84 -10.37 4.92
CA PRO A 207 -6.39 -11.12 3.80
C PRO A 207 -5.45 -12.24 3.39
N ASP A 208 -6.00 -13.29 2.77
CA ASP A 208 -5.16 -14.30 2.14
C ASP A 208 -4.36 -13.71 0.96
N GLU A 209 -3.14 -14.24 0.76
CA GLU A 209 -2.20 -13.71 -0.25
C GLU A 209 -2.75 -13.87 -1.67
N LYS A 210 -3.54 -14.92 -1.92
CA LYS A 210 -4.15 -15.20 -3.23
C LYS A 210 -5.17 -14.13 -3.64
N THR A 211 -6.05 -13.75 -2.72
CA THR A 211 -7.06 -12.70 -2.92
C THR A 211 -6.38 -11.36 -3.13
N LEU A 212 -5.33 -11.09 -2.35
CA LEU A 212 -4.54 -9.87 -2.50
C LEU A 212 -3.89 -9.80 -3.89
N ASP A 213 -3.25 -10.89 -4.33
CA ASP A 213 -2.61 -11.01 -5.65
C ASP A 213 -3.63 -10.83 -6.79
N GLU A 214 -4.78 -11.47 -6.70
CA GLU A 214 -5.83 -11.41 -7.73
C GLU A 214 -6.30 -9.96 -7.95
N TYR A 215 -6.70 -9.26 -6.89
CA TYR A 215 -7.19 -7.88 -7.01
C TYR A 215 -6.09 -6.87 -7.34
N PHE A 216 -4.85 -7.13 -6.90
CA PHE A 216 -3.69 -6.34 -7.32
C PHE A 216 -3.46 -6.45 -8.82
N LYS A 217 -3.48 -7.67 -9.40
CA LYS A 217 -3.29 -7.85 -10.84
C LYS A 217 -4.41 -7.24 -11.67
N ILE A 218 -5.66 -7.32 -11.21
CA ILE A 218 -6.82 -6.73 -11.92
C ILE A 218 -6.67 -5.22 -12.11
N GLY A 219 -6.04 -4.52 -11.17
CA GLY A 219 -5.88 -3.07 -11.25
C GLY A 219 -4.64 -2.59 -11.98
N LEU A 220 -3.71 -3.49 -12.34
CA LEU A 220 -2.59 -3.16 -13.22
C LEU A 220 -3.04 -3.07 -14.67
N ASP A 221 -2.32 -2.27 -15.45
CA ASP A 221 -2.48 -2.25 -16.89
C ASP A 221 -2.04 -3.59 -17.51
N MET A 222 -2.75 -4.05 -18.54
CA MET A 222 -2.51 -5.36 -19.15
C MET A 222 -1.10 -5.51 -19.70
N ASP A 223 -0.56 -4.45 -20.32
CA ASP A 223 0.78 -4.51 -20.89
C ASP A 223 1.86 -4.57 -19.80
N THR A 224 1.61 -3.90 -18.68
CA THR A 224 2.47 -4.00 -17.49
C THR A 224 2.44 -5.41 -16.91
N LEU A 225 1.25 -6.01 -16.81
CA LEU A 225 1.10 -7.37 -16.28
C LEU A 225 1.80 -8.41 -17.17
N VAL A 226 1.59 -8.35 -18.49
CA VAL A 226 2.25 -9.24 -19.46
C VAL A 226 3.78 -9.12 -19.36
N TYR A 227 4.29 -7.89 -19.26
CA TYR A 227 5.73 -7.67 -19.09
C TYR A 227 6.27 -8.33 -17.82
N LEU A 228 5.59 -8.15 -16.68
CA LEU A 228 6.02 -8.73 -15.41
C LEU A 228 6.03 -10.26 -15.48
N GLU A 229 5.00 -10.87 -16.07
CA GLU A 229 4.89 -12.32 -16.23
C GLU A 229 5.96 -12.88 -17.20
N MET A 230 6.31 -12.16 -18.27
CA MET A 230 7.41 -12.53 -19.16
C MET A 230 8.78 -12.51 -18.45
N ASN A 231 8.93 -11.70 -17.41
CA ASN A 231 10.14 -11.65 -16.58
C ASN A 231 10.07 -12.63 -15.39
N GLY A 232 9.08 -13.51 -15.35
CA GLY A 232 8.92 -14.51 -14.29
C GLY A 232 8.44 -13.95 -12.96
N LEU A 233 7.84 -12.76 -12.94
CA LEU A 233 7.30 -12.13 -11.72
C LEU A 233 5.80 -12.38 -11.65
N TYR A 234 5.37 -13.18 -10.66
CA TYR A 234 3.98 -13.63 -10.59
C TYR A 234 3.25 -13.19 -9.32
N GLY A 235 3.97 -12.97 -8.22
CA GLY A 235 3.36 -12.57 -6.93
C GLY A 235 3.43 -11.07 -6.67
N ILE A 236 2.49 -10.54 -5.88
CA ILE A 236 2.49 -9.12 -5.49
C ILE A 236 3.82 -8.72 -4.85
N LYS A 237 4.45 -9.58 -4.05
CA LYS A 237 5.74 -9.27 -3.39
C LYS A 237 6.85 -9.03 -4.39
N GLU A 238 6.95 -9.87 -5.43
CA GLU A 238 7.98 -9.80 -6.45
C GLU A 238 7.74 -8.60 -7.36
N ILE A 239 6.49 -8.45 -7.83
CA ILE A 239 6.07 -7.35 -8.68
C ILE A 239 6.26 -6.01 -7.96
N SER A 240 5.81 -5.89 -6.71
CA SER A 240 5.93 -4.66 -5.92
C SER A 240 7.39 -4.25 -5.75
N ARG A 241 8.28 -5.18 -5.41
CA ARG A 241 9.72 -4.87 -5.27
C ARG A 241 10.30 -4.37 -6.58
N ASN A 242 10.01 -5.05 -7.69
CA ASN A 242 10.50 -4.66 -9.00
C ASN A 242 10.02 -3.25 -9.41
N LEU A 243 8.71 -2.98 -9.24
CA LEU A 243 8.13 -1.68 -9.58
C LEU A 243 8.64 -0.55 -8.70
N ILE A 244 8.80 -0.78 -7.38
CA ILE A 244 9.40 0.21 -6.46
C ILE A 244 10.86 0.49 -6.83
N ASP A 245 11.63 -0.53 -7.19
CA ASP A 245 13.01 -0.36 -7.63
C ASP A 245 13.10 0.44 -8.94
N LEU A 246 12.21 0.18 -9.89
CA LEU A 246 12.11 0.96 -11.13
C LEU A 246 11.77 2.43 -10.84
N GLU A 247 10.77 2.69 -9.98
CA GLU A 247 10.41 4.05 -9.57
C GLU A 247 11.58 4.78 -8.89
N ARG A 248 12.36 4.08 -8.06
CA ARG A 248 13.55 4.64 -7.41
C ARG A 248 14.63 5.00 -8.42
N ILE A 249 14.97 4.09 -9.34
CA ILE A 249 15.98 4.33 -10.39
C ILE A 249 15.60 5.58 -11.19
N ILE A 250 14.34 5.67 -11.61
CA ILE A 250 13.83 6.82 -12.35
C ILE A 250 13.96 8.09 -11.51
N THR A 251 13.56 8.05 -10.24
CA THR A 251 13.65 9.20 -9.33
C THR A 251 15.09 9.69 -9.14
N ASP A 252 16.05 8.77 -8.99
CA ASP A 252 17.46 9.09 -8.78
C ASP A 252 18.10 9.68 -10.05
N GLU A 253 17.78 9.11 -11.23
CA GLU A 253 18.23 9.65 -12.51
C GLU A 253 17.70 11.07 -12.75
N ILE A 254 16.43 11.31 -12.45
CA ILE A 254 15.82 12.64 -12.53
C ILE A 254 16.56 13.66 -11.65
N ARG A 255 16.89 13.27 -10.41
CA ARG A 255 17.60 14.14 -9.46
C ARG A 255 19.04 14.44 -9.89
N SER A 256 19.69 13.50 -10.58
CA SER A 256 21.06 13.69 -11.08
C SER A 256 21.17 14.64 -12.29
N HIS A 257 20.04 14.96 -12.93
CA HIS A 257 19.96 15.77 -14.15
C HIS A 257 19.11 17.06 -14.01
N CYS A 258 18.72 17.40 -12.77
CA CYS A 258 18.12 18.68 -12.39
C CYS A 258 19.11 19.50 -11.58
#